data_AF-A0ABD5ZQB0-F1
#
_entry.id   AF-A0ABD5ZQB0-F1
#
_cell.length_a   1.000
_cell.length_b   1.000
_cell.length_c   1.000
_cell.angle_alpha   90.00
_cell.angle_beta   90.00
_cell.angle_gamma   90.00
#
_symmetry.space_group_name_H-M   'P 1'
#
loop_
_entity.id
_entity.type
_entity.pdbx_description
1 polymer ?
#
loop_
_entity_poly.entity_id
_entity_poly.type
_entity_poly.pdbx_seq_one_letter_code
_entity_poly.pdbx_strand_id
1 'polypeptide(L)'
;MNRREYIKGLGVGTATVTLAGCSGGGNNGDDGGGTATPAGPDARDYIEVTGHEFSTGDDGRVSIDVSYSNISGGEVTRMILASSLFAGDEEVAVDRARLLQVEEGAEATETLTYGSVDRLDEVDGYTITVTIDSADGSPSHTYEYDGSP
;
A
#
# COMPACT_ATOMS: atom_id res chain seq x y z
N MET A 1 0.08 -19.69 48.85
CA MET A 1 -0.13 -18.23 48.77
C MET A 1 0.79 -17.71 47.67
N ASN A 2 0.26 -17.42 46.47
CA ASN A 2 0.10 -16.07 45.88
C ASN A 2 1.46 -15.41 45.55
N ARG A 3 1.83 -14.96 44.33
CA ARG A 3 1.10 -14.50 43.13
C ARG A 3 1.99 -14.64 41.87
N ARG A 4 1.36 -14.75 40.69
CA ARG A 4 1.96 -14.49 39.37
C ARG A 4 2.24 -12.99 39.24
N GLU A 5 3.40 -12.62 38.68
CA GLU A 5 3.61 -11.28 38.11
C GLU A 5 4.13 -11.41 36.68
N TYR A 6 3.37 -10.83 35.76
CA TYR A 6 3.71 -10.60 34.37
C TYR A 6 4.67 -9.41 34.31
N ILE A 7 5.82 -9.56 33.64
CA ILE A 7 6.60 -8.41 33.19
C ILE A 7 6.40 -8.31 31.68
N LYS A 8 5.57 -7.32 31.29
CA LYS A 8 5.61 -6.68 29.99
C LYS A 8 6.89 -5.83 29.94
N GLY A 9 7.85 -6.17 29.09
CA GLY A 9 8.83 -5.22 28.55
C GLY A 9 8.47 -5.02 27.09
N LEU A 10 7.79 -3.95 26.69
CA LEU A 10 8.32 -2.59 26.43
C LEU A 10 9.68 -2.64 25.73
N GLY A 11 9.64 -2.38 24.42
CA GLY A 11 10.78 -2.46 23.52
C GLY A 11 11.65 -1.23 23.47
N VAL A 12 12.72 -1.34 22.68
CA VAL A 12 13.45 -0.21 22.08
C VAL A 12 14.10 -0.72 20.79
N GLY A 13 13.36 -0.69 19.70
CA GLY A 13 13.93 -0.73 18.35
C GLY A 13 13.98 0.71 17.86
N THR A 14 15.17 1.30 17.81
CA THR A 14 15.41 2.67 17.35
C THR A 14 15.03 2.79 15.88
N ALA A 15 13.82 3.26 15.58
CA ALA A 15 13.47 3.80 14.28
C ALA A 15 13.96 5.26 14.23
N THR A 16 14.87 5.53 13.30
CA THR A 16 15.32 6.89 12.99
C THR A 16 14.14 7.63 12.37
N VAL A 17 13.48 8.47 13.16
CA VAL A 17 12.46 9.40 12.68
C VAL A 17 13.19 10.57 12.01
N THR A 18 13.23 10.58 10.68
CA THR A 18 13.58 11.79 9.93
C THR A 18 12.34 12.65 9.85
N LEU A 19 12.27 13.69 10.67
CA LEU A 19 11.31 14.79 10.51
C LEU A 19 11.85 15.77 9.45
N ALA A 20 11.27 15.73 8.26
CA ALA A 20 11.14 16.87 7.35
C ALA A 20 9.66 16.81 6.93
N GLY A 21 8.79 17.79 7.20
CA GLY A 21 8.93 19.21 6.93
C GLY A 21 7.81 19.56 5.96
N CYS A 22 6.64 19.91 6.50
CA CYS A 22 5.40 20.34 5.85
C CYS A 22 5.50 20.91 4.42
N SER A 23 4.60 20.49 3.54
CA SER A 23 3.58 21.38 2.96
C SER A 23 2.51 20.55 2.24
N GLY A 24 1.25 20.95 2.42
CA GLY A 24 0.09 20.13 2.08
C GLY A 24 -0.24 20.03 0.60
N GLY A 25 -1.01 18.98 0.32
CA GLY A 25 -1.82 18.79 -0.86
C GLY A 25 -2.75 17.64 -0.54
N GLY A 26 -4.00 17.93 -0.19
CA GLY A 26 -5.05 16.91 -0.14
C GLY A 26 -5.07 16.16 -1.49
N ASN A 27 -5.41 14.89 -1.51
CA ASN A 27 -6.80 14.49 -1.44
C ASN A 27 -6.97 13.21 -0.60
N ASN A 28 -7.85 13.26 0.40
CA ASN A 28 -8.55 12.05 0.83
C ASN A 28 -9.51 11.69 -0.31
N GLY A 29 -9.04 10.89 -1.27
CA GLY A 29 -9.89 10.25 -2.25
C GLY A 29 -10.52 9.01 -1.62
N ASP A 30 -11.74 9.16 -1.11
CA ASP A 30 -12.70 8.06 -1.02
C ASP A 30 -13.75 8.42 -2.07
N ASP A 31 -13.80 7.70 -3.21
CA ASP A 31 -14.90 7.71 -4.20
C ASP A 31 -14.55 6.83 -5.43
N GLY A 32 -15.01 5.58 -5.51
CA GLY A 32 -14.91 4.81 -6.76
C GLY A 32 -15.24 3.32 -6.66
N GLY A 33 -16.53 2.97 -6.70
CA GLY A 33 -16.99 1.58 -6.64
C GLY A 33 -16.71 0.78 -7.91
N GLY A 34 -15.87 -0.25 -7.79
CA GLY A 34 -15.72 -1.30 -8.80
C GLY A 34 -16.94 -2.24 -8.85
N THR A 35 -17.33 -2.68 -10.04
CA THR A 35 -18.43 -3.63 -10.25
C THR A 35 -18.17 -4.95 -9.54
N ALA A 36 -19.05 -5.32 -8.60
CA ALA A 36 -18.97 -6.56 -7.86
C ALA A 36 -19.30 -7.80 -8.70
N THR A 37 -18.39 -8.79 -8.74
CA THR A 37 -18.66 -10.24 -8.50
C THR A 37 -17.36 -11.04 -8.56
N PRO A 38 -17.18 -12.18 -7.84
CA PRO A 38 -18.18 -13.02 -7.15
C PRO A 38 -18.06 -13.01 -5.61
N ALA A 39 -19.06 -13.62 -4.95
CA ALA A 39 -19.06 -13.86 -3.52
C ALA A 39 -17.78 -14.58 -3.07
N GLY A 40 -16.95 -13.86 -2.34
CA GLY A 40 -15.67 -14.31 -1.82
C GLY A 40 -15.07 -13.19 -0.95
N PRO A 41 -14.05 -13.51 -0.14
CA PRO A 41 -13.33 -12.51 0.64
C PRO A 41 -12.82 -11.36 -0.25
N ASP A 42 -12.90 -10.12 0.21
CA ASP A 42 -12.23 -8.97 -0.41
C ASP A 42 -10.85 -8.80 0.27
N ALA A 43 -9.83 -8.30 -0.45
CA ALA A 43 -8.54 -8.03 0.19
C ALA A 43 -8.66 -6.99 1.31
N ARG A 44 -9.68 -6.10 1.26
CA ARG A 44 -10.01 -5.15 2.33
C ARG A 44 -10.47 -5.80 3.63
N ASP A 45 -10.82 -7.09 3.62
CA ASP A 45 -11.10 -7.84 4.84
C ASP A 45 -9.80 -8.26 5.56
N TYR A 46 -8.64 -8.06 4.94
CA TYR A 46 -7.34 -8.47 5.47
C TYR A 46 -6.36 -7.32 5.62
N ILE A 47 -6.23 -6.49 4.58
CA ILE A 47 -5.27 -5.40 4.50
C ILE A 47 -6.03 -4.12 4.21
N GLU A 48 -5.79 -3.11 5.03
CA GLU A 48 -6.24 -1.75 4.78
C GLU A 48 -5.06 -0.92 4.26
N VAL A 49 -5.22 -0.29 3.09
CA VAL A 49 -4.31 0.78 2.67
C VAL A 49 -4.69 2.04 3.43
N THR A 50 -3.78 2.51 4.29
CA THR A 50 -4.01 3.63 5.22
C THR A 50 -3.45 4.96 4.69
N GLY A 51 -2.59 4.91 3.69
CA GLY A 51 -2.06 6.10 3.04
C GLY A 51 -1.18 5.79 1.84
N HIS A 52 -0.88 6.82 1.08
CA HIS A 52 0.03 6.78 -0.06
C HIS A 52 0.73 8.14 -0.23
N GLU A 53 1.91 8.14 -0.84
CA GLU A 53 2.64 9.35 -1.21
C GLU A 53 3.35 9.15 -2.55
N PHE A 54 3.02 9.97 -3.53
CA PHE A 54 3.64 9.95 -4.85
C PHE A 54 4.81 10.93 -4.88
N SER A 55 5.93 10.53 -5.48
CA SER A 55 7.14 11.35 -5.58
C SER A 55 7.82 11.19 -6.93
N THR A 56 8.36 12.29 -7.45
CA THR A 56 9.16 12.32 -8.67
C THR A 56 10.59 12.78 -8.36
N GLY A 57 11.57 12.05 -8.87
CA GLY A 57 12.98 12.42 -8.82
C GLY A 57 13.38 13.28 -10.01
N ASP A 58 14.42 14.10 -9.84
CA ASP A 58 14.99 14.93 -10.91
C ASP A 58 15.51 14.13 -12.11
N ASP A 59 15.71 12.81 -11.97
CA ASP A 59 16.14 11.88 -13.02
C ASP A 59 14.98 11.18 -13.75
N GLY A 60 13.74 11.63 -13.51
CA GLY A 60 12.53 11.07 -14.11
C GLY A 60 12.10 9.74 -13.51
N ARG A 61 12.71 9.32 -12.39
CA ARG A 61 12.21 8.21 -11.59
C ARG A 61 10.97 8.62 -10.82
N VAL A 62 10.07 7.68 -10.66
CA VAL A 62 8.85 7.85 -9.87
C VAL A 62 8.88 6.85 -8.74
N SER A 63 8.37 7.23 -7.57
CA SER A 63 8.10 6.31 -6.49
C SER A 63 6.74 6.59 -5.86
N ILE A 64 6.11 5.53 -5.36
CA ILE A 64 4.90 5.62 -4.56
C ILE A 64 5.17 4.89 -3.25
N ASP A 65 5.16 5.63 -2.15
CA ASP A 65 5.15 5.05 -0.81
C ASP A 65 3.71 4.67 -0.46
N VAL A 66 3.47 3.43 -0.06
CA VAL A 66 2.15 2.93 0.28
C VAL A 66 2.17 2.45 1.71
N SER A 67 1.35 3.08 2.56
CA SER A 67 1.16 2.67 3.95
C SER A 67 -0.03 1.74 4.06
N TYR A 68 0.14 0.64 4.78
CA TYR A 68 -0.89 -0.39 4.95
C TYR A 68 -0.88 -0.97 6.36
N SER A 69 -2.01 -1.58 6.74
CA SER A 69 -2.20 -2.27 8.01
C SER A 69 -2.84 -3.64 7.80
N ASN A 70 -2.35 -4.68 8.48
CA ASN A 70 -3.03 -5.96 8.56
C ASN A 70 -4.13 -5.92 9.62
N ILE A 71 -5.36 -5.82 9.15
CA ILE A 71 -6.58 -5.77 9.96
C ILE A 71 -7.28 -7.12 10.06
N SER A 72 -6.74 -8.16 9.41
CA SER A 72 -7.25 -9.52 9.55
C SER A 72 -7.04 -10.03 10.98
N GLY A 73 -7.81 -11.05 11.39
CA GLY A 73 -7.62 -11.73 12.67
C GLY A 73 -6.45 -12.73 12.69
N GLY A 74 -5.44 -12.56 11.82
CA GLY A 74 -4.30 -13.47 11.72
C GLY A 74 -3.16 -12.98 10.82
N GLU A 75 -2.16 -13.82 10.62
CA GLU A 75 -1.05 -13.54 9.70
C GLU A 75 -1.52 -13.63 8.23
N VAL A 76 -1.12 -12.65 7.42
CA VAL A 76 -1.15 -12.74 5.97
C VAL A 76 0.18 -13.32 5.49
N THR A 77 0.16 -14.59 5.09
CA THR A 77 1.40 -15.30 4.70
C THR A 77 2.05 -14.71 3.46
N ARG A 78 1.26 -14.20 2.50
CA ARG A 78 1.78 -13.52 1.31
C ARG A 78 0.82 -12.43 0.83
N MET A 79 1.39 -11.25 0.63
CA MET A 79 0.73 -10.10 0.03
C MET A 79 1.54 -9.66 -1.20
N ILE A 80 0.84 -9.27 -2.25
CA ILE A 80 1.41 -8.59 -3.41
C ILE A 80 0.80 -7.19 -3.42
N LEU A 81 1.67 -6.20 -3.36
CA LEU A 81 1.31 -4.82 -3.59
C LEU A 81 1.79 -4.45 -4.98
N ALA A 82 0.89 -4.03 -5.86
CA ALA A 82 1.21 -3.58 -7.20
C ALA A 82 0.69 -2.16 -7.41
N SER A 83 1.35 -1.39 -8.25
CA SER A 83 0.82 -0.10 -8.66
C SER A 83 1.14 0.20 -10.12
N SER A 84 0.15 0.73 -10.83
CA SER A 84 0.23 1.09 -12.24
C SER A 84 0.01 2.59 -12.42
N LEU A 85 0.81 3.23 -13.27
CA LEU A 85 0.66 4.63 -13.68
C LEU A 85 -0.09 4.70 -15.01
N PHE A 86 -0.97 5.68 -15.16
CA PHE A 86 -1.81 5.86 -16.34
C PHE A 86 -1.65 7.25 -16.95
N ALA A 87 -1.71 7.31 -18.28
CA ALA A 87 -1.85 8.52 -19.07
C ALA A 87 -3.16 8.42 -19.86
N GLY A 88 -4.23 8.99 -19.33
CA GLY A 88 -5.60 8.69 -19.76
C GLY A 88 -5.93 7.22 -19.50
N ASP A 89 -6.40 6.51 -20.53
CA ASP A 89 -6.76 5.08 -20.41
C ASP A 89 -5.57 4.12 -20.62
N GLU A 90 -4.36 4.63 -20.85
CA GLU A 90 -3.17 3.84 -21.18
C GLU A 90 -2.28 3.62 -19.94
N GLU A 91 -2.01 2.35 -19.58
CA GLU A 91 -1.00 2.01 -18.57
C GLU A 91 0.41 2.28 -19.15
N VAL A 92 1.14 3.20 -18.52
CA VAL A 92 2.48 3.61 -18.98
C VAL A 92 3.63 3.04 -18.14
N ALA A 93 3.36 2.64 -16.89
CA ALA A 93 4.34 2.00 -16.03
C ALA A 93 3.68 1.14 -14.96
N VAL A 94 4.38 0.11 -14.49
CA VAL A 94 3.91 -0.77 -13.41
C VAL A 94 5.08 -1.22 -12.54
N ASP A 95 4.87 -1.26 -11.22
CA ASP A 95 5.78 -1.88 -10.27
C ASP A 95 5.03 -2.81 -9.30
N ARG A 96 5.76 -3.74 -8.68
CA ARG A 96 5.21 -4.69 -7.72
C ARG A 96 6.20 -5.05 -6.61
N ALA A 97 5.72 -4.99 -5.37
CA ALA A 97 6.37 -5.53 -4.20
C ALA A 97 5.70 -6.85 -3.75
N ARG A 98 6.51 -7.78 -3.26
CA ARG A 98 6.04 -9.04 -2.69
C ARG A 98 6.44 -9.10 -1.24
N LEU A 99 5.44 -9.16 -0.37
CA LEU A 99 5.61 -9.17 1.07
C LEU A 99 5.20 -10.53 1.60
N LEU A 100 5.99 -11.04 2.55
CA LEU A 100 5.80 -12.33 3.18
C LEU A 100 5.61 -12.13 4.67
N GLN A 101 4.69 -12.88 5.25
CA GLN A 101 4.45 -12.90 6.70
C GLN A 101 4.14 -11.50 7.26
N VAL A 102 3.04 -10.91 6.78
CA VAL A 102 2.52 -9.68 7.37
C VAL A 102 1.73 -10.08 8.63
N GLU A 103 2.33 -9.86 9.79
CA GLU A 103 1.76 -10.23 11.10
C GLU A 103 0.42 -9.53 11.37
N GLU A 104 -0.41 -10.12 12.24
CA GLU A 104 -1.66 -9.51 12.70
C GLU A 104 -1.40 -8.13 13.33
N GLY A 105 -2.14 -7.10 12.88
CA GLY A 105 -2.00 -5.73 13.38
C GLY A 105 -0.71 -5.02 12.96
N ALA A 106 0.08 -5.59 12.04
CA ALA A 106 1.28 -4.95 11.54
C ALA A 106 0.93 -3.72 10.69
N GLU A 107 1.58 -2.59 10.98
CA GLU A 107 1.54 -1.37 10.18
C GLU A 107 2.91 -1.16 9.53
N ALA A 108 2.93 -0.86 8.24
CA ALA A 108 4.17 -0.66 7.49
C ALA A 108 3.95 0.23 6.26
N THR A 109 5.06 0.72 5.71
CA THR A 109 5.11 1.48 4.46
C THR A 109 6.04 0.76 3.49
N GLU A 110 5.57 0.53 2.27
CA GLU A 110 6.33 -0.09 1.19
C GLU A 110 6.49 0.91 0.04
N THR A 111 7.71 1.03 -0.48
CA THR A 111 8.02 1.91 -1.62
C THR A 111 7.99 1.13 -2.93
N LEU A 112 7.07 1.47 -3.82
CA LEU A 112 7.06 1.02 -5.20
C LEU A 112 7.87 2.00 -6.05
N THR A 113 8.82 1.51 -6.83
CA THR A 113 9.74 2.35 -7.61
C THR A 113 9.64 2.03 -9.08
N TYR A 114 9.32 3.06 -9.86
CA TYR A 114 9.34 3.01 -11.31
C TYR A 114 10.72 3.45 -11.80
N GLY A 115 11.17 2.85 -12.90
CA GLY A 115 12.31 3.39 -13.65
C GLY A 115 12.01 4.79 -14.21
N SER A 116 12.85 5.25 -15.13
CA SER A 116 12.51 6.46 -15.89
C SER A 116 11.22 6.23 -16.68
N VAL A 117 10.21 7.07 -16.44
CA VAL A 117 8.91 7.00 -17.12
C VAL A 117 8.91 7.98 -18.29
N ASP A 118 8.85 7.46 -19.52
CA ASP A 118 9.02 8.26 -20.74
C ASP A 118 7.94 9.34 -20.94
N ARG A 119 6.74 9.13 -20.39
CA ARG A 119 5.56 10.02 -20.52
C ARG A 119 5.09 10.55 -19.18
N LEU A 120 6.04 10.85 -18.28
CA LEU A 120 5.73 11.28 -16.91
C LEU A 120 4.85 12.54 -16.87
N ASP A 121 5.03 13.46 -17.82
CA ASP A 121 4.25 14.69 -17.97
C ASP A 121 2.81 14.45 -18.46
N GLU A 122 2.50 13.25 -18.94
CA GLU A 122 1.16 12.84 -19.36
C GLU A 122 0.46 11.97 -18.31
N VAL A 123 1.14 11.59 -17.22
CA VAL A 123 0.55 10.79 -16.15
C VAL A 123 -0.52 11.61 -15.43
N ASP A 124 -1.75 11.11 -15.42
CA ASP A 124 -2.91 11.76 -14.81
C ASP A 124 -3.61 10.91 -13.74
N GLY A 125 -3.15 9.67 -13.55
CA GLY A 125 -3.61 8.82 -12.46
C GLY A 125 -2.72 7.63 -12.20
N TYR A 126 -3.00 6.94 -11.10
CA TYR A 126 -2.38 5.68 -10.77
C TYR A 126 -3.33 4.79 -9.97
N THR A 127 -3.04 3.49 -9.95
CA THR A 127 -3.78 2.53 -9.13
C THR A 127 -2.86 1.84 -8.16
N ILE A 128 -3.39 1.43 -7.01
CA ILE A 128 -2.71 0.52 -6.07
C ILE A 128 -3.58 -0.72 -5.95
N THR A 129 -3.02 -1.89 -6.27
CA THR A 129 -3.69 -3.17 -6.12
C THR A 129 -3.05 -3.97 -5.01
N VAL A 130 -3.86 -4.36 -4.03
CA VAL A 130 -3.48 -5.33 -3.00
C VAL A 130 -4.04 -6.68 -3.40
N THR A 131 -3.19 -7.71 -3.43
CA THR A 131 -3.61 -9.10 -3.62
C THR A 131 -3.07 -9.94 -2.49
N ILE A 132 -3.94 -10.69 -1.81
CA ILE A 132 -3.54 -11.67 -0.80
C ILE A 132 -3.43 -13.01 -1.50
N ASP A 133 -2.29 -13.68 -1.41
CA ASP A 133 -2.13 -15.02 -1.95
C ASP A 133 -2.39 -16.02 -0.81
N SER A 134 -3.61 -16.57 -0.78
CA SER A 134 -4.04 -17.54 0.23
C SER A 134 -4.39 -18.89 -0.41
N ALA A 135 -4.36 -19.95 0.40
CA ALA A 135 -4.70 -21.30 -0.07
C ALA A 135 -6.16 -21.42 -0.54
N ASP A 136 -7.05 -20.59 -0.02
CA ASP A 136 -8.50 -20.63 -0.26
C ASP A 136 -8.95 -19.68 -1.39
N GLY A 137 -8.00 -18.99 -2.02
CA GLY A 137 -8.24 -18.02 -3.09
C GLY A 137 -7.31 -16.82 -3.00
N SER A 138 -7.25 -16.02 -4.07
CA SER A 138 -6.44 -14.81 -4.09
C SER A 138 -7.33 -13.56 -4.09
N PRO A 139 -7.87 -13.14 -2.92
CA PRO A 139 -8.69 -11.94 -2.88
C PRO A 139 -7.84 -10.72 -3.24
N SER A 140 -8.45 -9.78 -3.95
CA SER A 140 -7.77 -8.59 -4.45
C SER A 140 -8.66 -7.37 -4.35
N HIS A 141 -8.06 -6.22 -4.09
CA HIS A 141 -8.71 -4.92 -4.15
C HIS A 141 -7.83 -3.92 -4.90
N THR A 142 -8.45 -3.08 -5.72
CA THR A 142 -7.77 -2.01 -6.44
C THR A 142 -8.30 -0.67 -5.96
N TYR A 143 -7.40 0.20 -5.56
CA TYR A 143 -7.64 1.60 -5.25
C TYR A 143 -7.20 2.43 -6.46
N GLU A 144 -8.07 3.32 -6.92
CA GLU A 144 -7.81 4.21 -8.06
C GLU A 144 -7.64 5.63 -7.56
N TYR A 145 -6.62 6.33 -8.06
CA TYR A 145 -6.29 7.68 -7.63
C TYR A 145 -6.13 8.59 -8.84
N ASP A 146 -7.01 9.58 -8.92
CA ASP A 146 -6.92 10.66 -9.89
C ASP A 146 -5.92 11.70 -9.41
N GLY A 147 -4.98 12.09 -10.27
CA GLY A 147 -3.99 13.10 -9.95
C GLY A 147 -2.74 12.96 -10.81
N SER A 148 -2.40 14.05 -11.50
CA SER A 148 -1.08 14.24 -12.10
C SER A 148 -0.04 14.52 -10.99
N PRO A 149 1.24 14.20 -11.22
CA PRO A 149 2.36 14.77 -10.46
C PRO A 149 2.31 16.30 -10.34
#